data_AF-A0A0W1DQG0-F1
#
_entry.id   AF-A0A0W1DQG0-F1
#
_cell.length_a   1.000
_cell.length_b   1.000
_cell.length_c   1.000
_cell.angle_alpha   90.00
_cell.angle_beta   90.00
_cell.angle_gamma   90.00
#
_symmetry.space_group_name_H-M   'P 1'
#
loop_
_entity.id
_entity.type
_entity.pdbx_description
1 polymer ?
#
loop_
_entity_poly.entity_id
_entity_poly.type
_entity_poly.pdbx_seq_one_letter_code
_entity_poly.pdbx_strand_id
1 'polypeptide(L)'
;MWRAAFFALCPECGAPGLLEWPAKFRECCASCGLDFGRYNVGDGPAAFLTMIIGALLIAAALTLDTMLNPPFWVHVVLWVPLTAAAVIYGLRVAKAALLASEHQRQAAEGTKRDD
;
A
#
# COMPACT_ATOMS: atom_id res chain seq x y z
N MET A 1 -3.30 -3.66 -13.79
CA MET A 1 -3.09 -4.18 -12.42
C MET A 1 -2.07 -3.34 -11.64
N TRP A 2 -0.78 -3.29 -12.03
CA TRP A 2 0.26 -2.56 -11.28
C TRP A 2 0.05 -1.04 -11.16
N ARG A 3 -0.50 -0.39 -12.20
CA ARG A 3 -0.77 1.06 -12.17
C ARG A 3 -1.87 1.45 -11.17
N ALA A 4 -2.87 0.59 -10.93
CA ALA A 4 -3.93 0.89 -9.97
C ALA A 4 -3.43 0.76 -8.52
N ALA A 5 -2.56 -0.21 -8.25
CA ALA A 5 -1.94 -0.41 -6.93
C ALA A 5 -0.94 0.71 -6.57
N PHE A 6 -0.12 1.15 -7.53
CA PHE A 6 0.87 2.22 -7.31
C PHE A 6 0.23 3.59 -7.04
N PHE A 7 -0.89 3.88 -7.71
CA PHE A 7 -1.51 5.21 -7.66
C PHE A 7 -2.80 5.26 -6.83
N ALA A 8 -3.20 4.16 -6.17
CA ALA A 8 -4.44 4.07 -5.40
C ALA A 8 -5.66 4.52 -6.24
N LEU A 9 -5.87 3.88 -7.39
CA LEU A 9 -7.03 4.11 -8.26
C LEU A 9 -8.17 3.16 -7.89
N CYS A 10 -9.40 3.62 -8.10
CA CYS A 10 -10.57 2.76 -8.05
C CYS A 10 -10.45 1.61 -9.08
N PRO A 11 -10.68 0.34 -8.71
CA PRO A 11 -10.59 -0.80 -9.63
C PRO A 11 -11.66 -0.79 -10.73
N GLU A 12 -12.80 -0.13 -10.46
CA GLU A 12 -13.96 -0.11 -11.35
C GLU A 12 -13.90 1.01 -12.38
N CYS A 13 -13.67 2.25 -11.94
CA CYS A 13 -13.66 3.43 -12.82
C CYS A 13 -12.27 4.02 -13.10
N GLY A 14 -11.23 3.56 -12.41
CA GLY A 14 -9.88 4.12 -12.56
C GLY A 14 -9.68 5.52 -11.96
N ALA A 15 -10.65 6.05 -11.21
CA ALA A 15 -10.52 7.38 -10.60
C ALA A 15 -9.43 7.39 -9.50
N PRO A 16 -8.58 8.42 -9.44
CA PRO A 16 -7.58 8.57 -8.38
C PRO A 16 -8.24 8.92 -7.03
N GLY A 17 -7.60 8.52 -5.93
CA GLY A 17 -8.04 8.89 -4.57
C GLY A 17 -8.83 7.81 -3.85
N LEU A 18 -8.53 6.53 -4.11
CA LEU A 18 -9.03 5.38 -3.35
C LEU A 18 -8.64 5.45 -1.86
N LEU A 19 -7.43 5.95 -1.58
CA LEU A 19 -6.94 6.15 -0.22
C LEU A 19 -6.76 7.64 0.09
N GLU A 20 -7.32 8.09 1.20
CA GLU A 20 -7.01 9.36 1.83
C GLU A 20 -5.64 9.34 2.49
N TRP A 21 -5.07 10.52 2.68
CA TRP A 21 -3.77 10.69 3.33
C TRP A 21 -3.87 10.32 4.83
N PRO A 22 -2.93 9.54 5.40
CA PRO A 22 -1.74 8.95 4.77
C PRO A 22 -1.95 7.55 4.14
N ALA A 23 -2.90 6.73 4.63
CA ALA A 23 -3.20 5.40 4.09
C ALA A 23 -4.59 4.89 4.55
N LYS A 24 -5.57 5.80 4.66
CA LYS A 24 -6.93 5.48 5.10
C LYS A 24 -7.81 5.24 3.88
N PHE A 25 -8.64 4.20 3.87
CA PHE A 25 -9.62 4.00 2.80
C PHE A 25 -10.70 5.09 2.88
N ARG A 26 -11.13 5.61 1.72
CA ARG A 26 -12.43 6.30 1.65
C ARG A 26 -13.54 5.27 1.82
N GLU A 27 -14.69 5.71 2.31
CA GLU A 27 -15.88 4.86 2.41
C GLU A 27 -16.46 4.57 1.01
N CYS A 28 -16.55 5.59 0.15
CA CYS A 28 -17.10 5.44 -1.21
C CYS A 28 -16.24 6.12 -2.28
N CYS A 29 -16.27 5.60 -3.50
CA CYS A 29 -15.69 6.25 -4.67
C CYS A 29 -16.54 7.47 -5.10
N ALA A 30 -15.90 8.63 -5.25
CA ALA A 30 -16.58 9.85 -5.72
C ALA A 30 -17.04 9.80 -7.20
N SER A 31 -16.47 8.89 -8.02
CA SER A 31 -16.80 8.81 -9.45
C SER A 31 -17.82 7.72 -9.79
N CYS A 32 -17.70 6.52 -9.21
CA CYS A 32 -18.59 5.39 -9.51
C CYS A 32 -19.49 4.98 -8.34
N GLY A 33 -19.31 5.55 -7.15
CA GLY A 33 -20.11 5.20 -5.97
C GLY A 33 -19.80 3.83 -5.36
N LEU A 34 -18.72 3.17 -5.78
CA LEU A 34 -18.31 1.88 -5.21
C LEU A 34 -17.98 2.04 -3.71
N ASP A 35 -18.67 1.26 -2.87
CA ASP A 35 -18.48 1.20 -1.42
C ASP A 35 -17.26 0.35 -1.08
N PHE A 36 -16.19 1.00 -0.63
CA PHE A 36 -14.94 0.37 -0.21
C PHE A 36 -15.01 -0.16 1.23
N GLY A 37 -16.00 0.28 2.03
CA GLY A 37 -16.18 -0.16 3.42
C GLY A 37 -16.54 -1.64 3.54
N ARG A 38 -17.15 -2.22 2.49
CA ARG A 38 -17.39 -3.68 2.39
C ARG A 38 -16.11 -4.49 2.23
N TYR A 39 -15.08 -3.89 1.66
CA TYR A 39 -13.80 -4.55 1.41
C TYR A 39 -12.91 -4.38 2.64
N ASN A 40 -13.25 -5.06 3.74
CA ASN A 40 -12.39 -5.16 4.91
C ASN A 40 -11.27 -6.19 4.63
N VAL A 41 -10.31 -5.81 3.78
CA VAL A 41 -9.14 -6.63 3.49
C VAL A 41 -8.24 -6.63 4.73
N GLY A 42 -8.17 -7.78 5.40
CA GLY A 42 -7.47 -7.93 6.67
C GLY A 42 -6.01 -7.46 6.62
N ASP A 43 -5.51 -6.92 7.74
CA ASP A 43 -4.18 -6.29 7.84
C ASP A 43 -2.98 -7.27 7.74
N GLY A 44 -3.23 -8.57 7.51
CA GLY A 44 -2.20 -9.61 7.45
C GLY A 44 -1.09 -9.34 6.42
N PRO A 45 -1.42 -9.06 5.14
CA PRO A 45 -0.41 -8.75 4.13
C PRO A 45 0.29 -7.41 4.38
N ALA A 46 -0.38 -6.46 5.04
CA ALA A 46 0.23 -5.18 5.40
C ALA A 46 1.34 -5.38 6.45
N ALA A 47 1.10 -6.20 7.48
CA ALA A 47 2.11 -6.54 8.48
C ALA A 47 3.34 -7.22 7.84
N PHE A 48 3.13 -8.20 6.97
CA PHE A 48 4.23 -8.89 6.27
C PHE A 48 5.04 -7.93 5.38
N LEU A 49 4.36 -7.03 4.65
CA LEU A 49 5.04 -6.03 3.84
C LEU A 49 5.88 -5.07 4.69
N THR A 50 5.37 -4.63 5.85
CA THR A 50 6.14 -3.76 6.75
C THR A 50 7.38 -4.44 7.33
N MET A 51 7.34 -5.74 7.63
CA MET A 51 8.54 -6.49 8.05
C MET A 51 9.60 -6.54 6.95
N ILE A 52 9.20 -6.80 5.70
CA ILE A 52 10.13 -6.83 4.55
C ILE A 52 10.78 -5.45 4.35
N ILE A 53 9.96 -4.38 4.36
CA ILE A 53 10.46 -3.01 4.21
C ILE A 53 11.43 -2.67 5.35
N GLY A 54 11.08 -3.02 6.59
CA GLY A 54 11.95 -2.82 7.75
C GLY A 54 13.28 -3.55 7.61
N ALA A 55 13.27 -4.82 7.21
CA ALA A 55 14.48 -5.61 7.02
C ALA A 55 15.39 -5.02 5.93
N LEU A 56 14.81 -4.59 4.80
CA LEU A 56 15.56 -3.93 3.71
C LEU A 56 16.15 -2.60 4.16
N LEU A 57 15.41 -1.77 4.90
CA LEU A 57 15.90 -0.51 5.43
C LEU A 57 17.06 -0.72 6.40
N ILE A 58 16.97 -1.70 7.30
CA ILE A 58 18.04 -2.02 8.26
C ILE A 58 19.29 -2.50 7.51
N ALA A 59 19.14 -3.39 6.53
CA ALA A 59 20.27 -3.86 5.72
C ALA A 59 20.95 -2.69 4.97
N ALA A 60 20.15 -1.79 4.39
CA ALA A 60 20.66 -0.60 3.73
C ALA A 60 21.35 0.36 4.72
N ALA A 61 20.81 0.53 5.93
CA ALA A 61 21.41 1.36 6.97
C ALA A 61 22.78 0.84 7.42
N LEU A 62 22.90 -0.46 7.70
CA LEU A 62 24.18 -1.08 8.03
C LEU A 62 25.20 -0.95 6.90
N THR A 63 24.75 -1.12 5.65
CA THR A 63 25.64 -1.00 4.48
C THR A 63 26.17 0.44 4.34
N LEU A 64 25.30 1.43 4.55
CA LEU A 64 25.66 2.84 4.44
C LEU A 64 26.57 3.29 5.59
N ASP A 65 26.33 2.78 6.81
CA ASP A 65 27.15 3.02 7.98
C ASP A 65 28.58 2.48 7.81
N THR A 66 28.72 1.26 7.32
CA THR A 66 30.02 0.61 7.08
C THR A 66 30.84 1.27 5.97
N MET A 67 30.19 1.82 4.93
CA MET A 67 30.89 2.45 3.80
C MET A 67 31.27 3.92 4.06
N LEU A 68 30.38 4.71 4.67
CA LEU A 68 30.53 6.17 4.68
C LEU A 68 30.81 6.76 6.06
N ASN A 69 30.72 5.98 7.15
CA ASN A 69 30.82 6.47 8.55
C ASN A 69 30.16 7.86 8.74
N PRO A 70 28.91 8.07 8.28
CA PRO A 70 28.33 9.40 8.31
C PRO A 70 27.96 9.79 9.76
N PRO A 71 28.04 11.08 10.10
CA PRO A 71 27.66 11.56 11.43
C PRO A 71 26.20 11.20 11.76
N PHE A 72 25.93 10.85 13.02
CA PHE A 72 24.63 10.34 13.50
C PHE A 72 23.42 11.18 13.07
N TRP A 73 23.56 12.50 13.00
CA TRP A 73 22.51 13.41 12.56
C TRP A 73 22.07 13.17 11.11
N VAL A 74 23.01 12.85 10.21
CA VAL A 74 22.69 12.53 8.81
C VAL A 74 21.92 11.22 8.75
N HIS A 75 22.28 10.23 9.57
CA HIS A 75 21.51 9.00 9.71
C HIS A 75 20.06 9.31 10.11
N VAL A 76 19.83 10.08 11.16
CA VAL A 76 18.47 10.39 11.62
C VAL A 76 17.69 11.16 10.54
N VAL A 77 18.27 12.20 9.96
CA VAL A 77 17.60 13.03 8.95
C VAL A 77 17.33 12.27 7.65
N LEU A 78 18.16 11.29 7.28
CA LEU A 78 17.95 10.47 6.08
C LEU A 78 16.95 9.35 6.34
N TRP A 79 17.18 8.55 7.39
CA TRP A 79 16.41 7.33 7.64
C TRP A 79 15.02 7.62 8.16
N VAL A 80 14.81 8.64 9.01
CA VAL A 80 13.46 8.94 9.54
C VAL A 80 12.44 9.23 8.41
N PRO A 81 12.66 10.20 7.51
CA PRO A 81 11.72 10.45 6.42
C PRO A 81 11.68 9.30 5.41
N LEU A 82 12.80 8.63 5.14
CA LEU A 82 12.83 7.48 4.23
C LEU A 82 11.98 6.32 4.76
N THR A 83 12.10 6.00 6.05
CA THR A 83 11.32 4.94 6.70
C THR A 83 9.85 5.32 6.74
N ALA A 84 9.52 6.56 7.12
CA ALA A 84 8.13 7.05 7.10
C ALA A 84 7.51 6.96 5.70
N ALA A 85 8.24 7.43 4.67
CA ALA A 85 7.80 7.35 3.29
C ALA A 85 7.64 5.89 2.83
N ALA A 86 8.60 5.01 3.12
CA ALA A 86 8.55 3.61 2.73
C ALA A 86 7.37 2.87 3.38
N VAL A 87 7.11 3.10 4.67
CA VAL A 87 5.97 2.50 5.39
C VAL A 87 4.64 3.02 4.84
N ILE A 88 4.47 4.34 4.71
CA ILE A 88 3.24 4.93 4.16
C ILE A 88 2.99 4.43 2.74
N TYR A 89 4.03 4.39 1.92
CA TYR A 89 3.97 3.93 0.55
C TYR A 89 3.63 2.43 0.47
N GLY A 90 4.30 1.60 1.26
CA GLY A 90 4.01 0.17 1.35
C GLY A 90 2.57 -0.09 1.76
N LEU A 91 2.08 0.59 2.79
CA LEU A 91 0.69 0.49 3.24
C LEU A 91 -0.31 0.89 2.13
N ARG A 92 -0.02 1.97 1.39
CA ARG A 92 -0.87 2.40 0.26
C ARG A 92 -0.94 1.34 -0.84
N VAL A 93 0.21 0.82 -1.26
CA VAL A 93 0.29 -0.18 -2.35
C VAL A 93 -0.36 -1.49 -1.93
N ALA A 94 -0.10 -1.97 -0.71
CA ALA A 94 -0.69 -3.21 -0.20
C ALA A 94 -2.22 -3.14 -0.18
N LYS A 95 -2.76 -2.07 0.42
CA LYS A 95 -4.22 -1.87 0.53
C LYS A 95 -4.87 -1.75 -0.84
N ALA A 96 -4.29 -0.98 -1.76
CA ALA A 96 -4.82 -0.84 -3.11
C ALA A 96 -4.75 -2.16 -3.92
N ALA A 97 -3.66 -2.93 -3.77
CA ALA A 97 -3.51 -4.22 -4.45
C ALA A 97 -4.52 -5.26 -3.93
N LEU A 98 -4.72 -5.34 -2.62
CA LEU A 98 -5.68 -6.26 -2.00
C LEU A 98 -7.11 -5.96 -2.43
N LEU A 99 -7.51 -4.68 -2.42
CA LEU A 99 -8.83 -4.28 -2.86
C LEU A 99 -9.06 -4.61 -4.34
N ALA A 100 -8.04 -4.42 -5.19
CA ALA A 100 -8.12 -4.81 -6.59
C ALA A 100 -8.24 -6.32 -6.80
N SER A 101 -7.55 -7.15 -5.98
CA SER A 101 -7.67 -8.60 -6.06
C SER A 101 -9.02 -9.11 -5.57
N GLU A 102 -9.57 -8.50 -4.52
CA GLU A 102 -10.86 -8.90 -3.95
C GLU A 102 -12.02 -8.53 -4.88
N HIS A 103 -11.98 -7.34 -5.49
CA HIS A 103 -12.94 -6.92 -6.51
C HIS A 103 -12.99 -7.89 -7.70
N GLN A 104 -11.83 -8.37 -8.16
CA GLN A 104 -11.76 -9.39 -9.22
C GLN A 104 -12.32 -10.74 -8.78
N ARG A 105 -12.11 -11.14 -7.53
CA ARG A 105 -12.63 -12.42 -7.03
C ARG A 105 -14.15 -12.40 -6.90
N GLN A 106 -14.71 -11.30 -6.39
CA GLN A 106 -16.17 -11.11 -6.34
C GLN A 106 -16.80 -11.07 -7.75
N ALA A 107 -16.15 -10.42 -8.72
CA ALA A 107 -16.60 -10.43 -10.11
C ALA A 107 -16.58 -11.84 -10.73
N ALA A 108 -15.60 -12.67 -10.37
CA ALA A 108 -15.52 -14.06 -10.83
C ALA A 108 -16.55 -14.98 -10.15
N GLU A 109 -16.86 -14.77 -8.87
CA GLU A 109 -17.89 -15.53 -8.15
C GLU A 109 -19.31 -15.18 -8.60
N GLY A 110 -19.58 -13.92 -8.95
CA GLY A 110 -20.88 -13.49 -9.51
C GLY A 110 -21.24 -14.19 -10.82
N THR A 111 -20.24 -14.60 -11.61
CA THR A 111 -20.46 -15.31 -12.89
C THR A 111 -20.86 -16.78 -12.69
N LYS A 112 -20.54 -17.39 -11.54
CA LYS A 112 -20.75 -18.84 -11.31
C LYS A 112 -22.12 -19.23 -10.74
N ARG A 113 -22.98 -18.25 -10.43
CA ARG A 113 -24.29 -18.49 -9.79
C ARG A 113 -25.47 -18.35 -10.77
N ASP A 114 -25.20 -18.31 -12.08
CA ASP A 114 -26.21 -18.24 -13.13
C ASP A 114 -26.23 -19.50 -14.04
N ASP A 115 -25.65 -20.64 -13.59
CA ASP A 115 -25.76 -21.95 -14.25
C ASP A 115 -26.62 -22.94 -13.43
#